data_AF-A0A849EDA1-F1
#
_entry.id   AF-A0A849EDA1-F1
#
_cell.length_a   1.000
_cell.length_b   1.000
_cell.length_c   1.000
_cell.angle_alpha   90.00
_cell.angle_beta   90.00
_cell.angle_gamma   90.00
#
_symmetry.space_group_name_H-M   'P 1'
#
loop_
_entity.id
_entity.type
_entity.pdbx_description
1 polymer ?
#
loop_
_entity_poly.entity_id
_entity_poly.type
_entity_poly.pdbx_seq_one_letter_code
_entity_poly.pdbx_strand_id
1 'polypeptide(L)'
;MQQQATLRWLKFACLSVIGFGLLGVLAAVPALSGATRFFVDLAFWPVDGAPGTPTPESNLLWAILNGILVGWGVLLWQVTTRVYATTPDVGRSMILTSVGIWFVVDSAGSIAAGAP
;
A
#
# COMPACT_ATOMS: atom_id res chain seq x y z
N MET A 1 23.75 -13.70 10.74
CA MET A 1 22.54 -13.52 11.60
C MET A 1 21.72 -12.29 11.22
N GLN A 2 22.34 -11.13 11.00
CA GLN A 2 21.63 -9.87 10.66
C GLN A 2 20.81 -9.94 9.35
N GLN A 3 21.39 -10.47 8.26
CA GLN A 3 20.70 -10.57 6.97
C GLN A 3 19.44 -11.46 7.01
N GLN A 4 19.46 -12.57 7.76
CA GLN A 4 18.30 -13.44 7.94
C GLN A 4 17.17 -12.77 8.75
N ALA A 5 17.52 -11.91 9.71
CA ALA A 5 16.53 -11.09 10.40
C ALA A 5 15.92 -10.06 9.44
N THR A 6 16.75 -9.37 8.64
CA THR A 6 16.26 -8.42 7.64
C THR A 6 15.34 -9.07 6.60
N LEU A 7 15.69 -10.25 6.09
CA LEU A 7 14.84 -11.00 5.15
C LEU A 7 13.47 -11.35 5.75
N ARG A 8 13.42 -11.72 7.04
CA ARG A 8 12.15 -11.99 7.74
C ARG A 8 11.29 -10.72 7.82
N TRP A 9 11.89 -9.60 8.19
CA TRP A 9 11.18 -8.32 8.25
C TRP A 9 10.72 -7.82 6.88
N LEU A 10 11.56 -7.94 5.84
CA LEU A 10 11.17 -7.58 4.47
C LEU A 10 10.02 -8.46 3.97
N LYS A 11 10.06 -9.78 4.21
CA LYS A 11 8.96 -10.68 3.88
C LYS A 11 7.67 -10.30 4.60
N PHE A 12 7.76 -10.02 5.90
CA PHE A 12 6.62 -9.55 6.68
C PHE A 12 6.04 -8.25 6.11
N ALA A 13 6.89 -7.26 5.81
CA ALA A 13 6.48 -6.00 5.19
C ALA A 13 5.78 -6.22 3.84
N CYS A 14 6.31 -7.10 2.98
CA CYS A 14 5.65 -7.44 1.71
C CYS A 14 4.27 -8.08 1.94
N LEU A 15 4.13 -8.97 2.92
CA LEU A 15 2.83 -9.56 3.27
C LEU A 15 1.87 -8.51 3.83
N SER A 16 2.35 -7.52 4.59
CA SER A 16 1.53 -6.41 5.05
C SER A 16 1.02 -5.56 3.88
N VAL A 17 1.86 -5.24 2.89
CA VAL A 17 1.46 -4.51 1.67
C VAL A 17 0.41 -5.29 0.88
N ILE A 18 0.64 -6.59 0.67
CA ILE A 18 -0.33 -7.48 0.00
C ILE A 18 -1.65 -7.53 0.78
N GLY A 19 -1.58 -7.72 2.10
CA GLY A 19 -2.75 -7.79 2.97
C GLY A 19 -3.56 -6.50 2.95
N PHE A 20 -2.90 -5.35 3.03
CA PHE A 20 -3.56 -4.04 2.95
C PHE A 20 -4.25 -3.85 1.59
N GLY A 21 -3.57 -4.19 0.49
CA GLY A 21 -4.19 -4.17 -0.84
C GLY A 21 -5.41 -5.10 -0.95
N LEU A 22 -5.32 -6.34 -0.45
CA LEU A 22 -6.46 -7.26 -0.47
C LEU A 22 -7.64 -6.73 0.36
N LEU A 23 -7.39 -6.15 1.53
CA LEU A 23 -8.42 -5.49 2.34
C LEU A 23 -9.04 -4.30 1.61
N GLY A 24 -8.23 -3.50 0.91
CA GLY A 24 -8.72 -2.36 0.14
C GLY A 24 -9.54 -2.75 -1.10
N VAL A 25 -9.24 -3.89 -1.75
CA VAL A 25 -10.10 -4.42 -2.83
C VAL A 25 -11.49 -4.79 -2.30
N LEU A 26 -11.58 -5.38 -1.10
CA LEU A 26 -12.86 -5.72 -0.49
C LEU A 26 -13.74 -4.49 -0.25
N ALA A 27 -13.15 -3.30 -0.13
CA ALA A 27 -13.90 -2.06 0.03
C ALA A 27 -14.67 -1.62 -1.22
N ALA A 28 -14.37 -2.18 -2.40
CA ALA A 28 -15.22 -2.01 -3.57
C ALA A 28 -16.61 -2.64 -3.39
N VAL A 29 -16.77 -3.53 -2.39
CA VAL A 29 -18.08 -4.04 -1.94
C VAL A 29 -18.60 -3.12 -0.84
N PRO A 30 -19.74 -2.40 -1.05
CA PRO A 30 -20.22 -1.41 -0.09
C PRO A 30 -20.37 -1.93 1.35
N ALA A 31 -20.82 -3.18 1.51
CA ALA A 31 -20.99 -3.84 2.81
C ALA A 31 -19.67 -4.09 3.58
N LEU A 32 -18.52 -4.12 2.89
CA LEU A 32 -17.20 -4.39 3.47
C LEU A 32 -16.31 -3.13 3.50
N SER A 33 -16.85 -1.99 3.08
CA SER A 33 -16.09 -0.73 2.94
C SER A 33 -15.74 -0.04 4.26
N GLY A 34 -16.22 -0.52 5.40
CA GLY A 34 -16.09 0.18 6.70
C GLY A 34 -14.66 0.57 7.07
N ALA A 35 -13.69 -0.34 6.89
CA ALA A 35 -12.28 -0.06 7.17
C ALA A 35 -11.70 1.02 6.25
N THR A 36 -12.03 0.98 4.96
CA THR A 36 -11.58 1.97 3.98
C THR A 36 -12.26 3.32 4.20
N ARG A 37 -13.53 3.34 4.59
CA ARG A 37 -14.23 4.58 4.94
C ARG A 37 -13.59 5.25 6.15
N PHE A 38 -13.26 4.48 7.18
CA PHE A 38 -12.49 4.98 8.31
C PHE A 38 -11.11 5.48 7.90
N PHE A 39 -10.42 4.78 7.00
CA PHE A 39 -9.12 5.22 6.48
C PHE A 39 -9.22 6.55 5.71
N VAL A 40 -10.26 6.74 4.89
CA VAL A 40 -10.52 8.01 4.19
C VAL A 40 -10.85 9.13 5.18
N ASP A 41 -11.66 8.86 6.19
CA ASP A 41 -11.99 9.81 7.27
C ASP A 41 -10.74 10.25 8.05
N LEU A 42 -9.81 9.31 8.27
CA LEU A 42 -8.52 9.60 8.88
C LEU A 42 -7.63 10.45 7.98
N ALA A 43 -7.63 10.19 6.66
CA ALA A 43 -6.86 10.95 5.69
C ALA A 43 -7.40 12.39 5.54
N PHE A 44 -8.72 12.57 5.62
CA PHE A 44 -9.37 13.88 5.65
C PHE A 44 -9.64 14.33 7.08
N TRP A 45 -8.58 14.69 7.79
CA TRP A 45 -8.68 15.11 9.19
C TRP A 45 -9.57 16.36 9.37
N PRO A 46 -10.40 16.45 10.45
CA PRO A 46 -10.55 15.50 11.56
C PRO A 46 -11.47 14.32 11.26
N VAL A 47 -11.23 13.19 11.94
CA VAL A 47 -12.12 12.02 11.90
C VAL A 47 -13.49 12.38 12.49
N ASP A 48 -14.48 12.63 11.64
CA ASP A 48 -15.81 13.11 12.02
C ASP A 48 -16.93 12.12 11.66
N GLY A 49 -16.58 10.98 11.04
CA GLY A 49 -17.52 9.95 10.60
C GLY A 49 -18.18 10.26 9.26
N ALA A 50 -17.72 11.28 8.52
CA ALA A 50 -18.31 11.71 7.26
C ALA A 50 -17.32 11.64 6.05
N PRO A 51 -16.73 10.47 5.72
CA PRO A 51 -15.74 10.32 4.63
C PRO A 51 -16.30 10.45 3.19
N GLY A 52 -17.47 11.08 3.03
CA GLY A 52 -18.19 11.16 1.76
C GLY A 52 -18.96 9.87 1.40
N THR A 53 -19.80 9.99 0.37
CA THR A 53 -20.58 8.86 -0.16
C THR A 53 -19.78 8.14 -1.25
N PRO A 54 -19.58 6.81 -1.15
CA PRO A 54 -18.94 6.05 -2.21
C PRO A 54 -19.73 6.15 -3.52
N THR A 55 -19.02 6.45 -4.60
CA THR A 55 -19.55 6.44 -5.98
C THR A 55 -19.03 5.21 -6.73
N PRO A 56 -19.74 4.70 -7.76
CA PRO A 56 -19.23 3.61 -8.60
C PRO A 56 -17.83 3.87 -9.17
N GLU A 57 -17.55 5.11 -9.57
CA GLU A 57 -16.25 5.55 -10.08
C GLU A 57 -15.17 5.45 -9.01
N SER A 58 -15.47 5.92 -7.78
CA SER A 58 -14.53 5.79 -6.66
C SER A 58 -14.26 4.32 -6.31
N ASN A 59 -15.28 3.46 -6.34
CA ASN A 59 -15.14 2.03 -6.06
C ASN A 59 -14.26 1.33 -7.11
N LEU A 60 -14.41 1.69 -8.39
CA LEU A 60 -13.55 1.19 -9.46
C LEU A 60 -12.10 1.62 -9.26
N LEU A 61 -11.86 2.89 -8.93
CA LEU A 61 -10.51 3.39 -8.64
C LEU A 61 -9.90 2.69 -7.42
N TRP A 62 -10.67 2.48 -6.35
CA TRP A 62 -10.24 1.70 -5.19
C TRP A 62 -9.82 0.27 -5.58
N ALA A 63 -10.61 -0.42 -6.41
CA ALA A 63 -10.26 -1.76 -6.88
C ALA A 63 -8.97 -1.77 -7.71
N ILE A 64 -8.80 -0.81 -8.62
CA ILE A 64 -7.60 -0.70 -9.47
C ILE A 64 -6.36 -0.41 -8.62
N LEU A 65 -6.41 0.63 -7.77
CA LEU A 65 -5.28 1.06 -6.95
C LEU A 65 -4.82 -0.06 -6.01
N ASN A 66 -5.76 -0.76 -5.40
CA ASN A 66 -5.42 -1.85 -4.50
C ASN A 66 -4.99 -3.13 -5.24
N GLY A 67 -5.50 -3.39 -6.44
CA GLY A 67 -4.96 -4.42 -7.32
C GLY A 67 -3.50 -4.17 -7.69
N ILE A 68 -3.14 -2.92 -8.01
CA ILE A 68 -1.76 -2.49 -8.23
C ILE A 68 -0.93 -2.67 -6.95
N LEU A 69 -1.46 -2.29 -5.78
CA LEU A 69 -0.77 -2.43 -4.50
C LEU A 69 -0.45 -3.89 -4.15
N VAL A 70 -1.40 -4.81 -4.39
CA VAL A 70 -1.18 -6.26 -4.26
C VAL A 70 -0.07 -6.72 -5.20
N GLY A 71 -0.15 -6.33 -6.48
CA GLY A 71 0.88 -6.66 -7.48
C GLY A 71 2.26 -6.14 -7.10
N TRP A 72 2.35 -4.91 -6.59
CA TRP A 72 3.58 -4.31 -6.11
C TRP A 72 4.14 -5.04 -4.89
N GLY A 73 3.30 -5.41 -3.92
CA GLY A 73 3.71 -6.22 -2.77
C GLY A 73 4.26 -7.60 -3.17
N VAL A 74 3.66 -8.26 -4.16
CA VAL A 74 4.17 -9.51 -4.73
C VAL A 74 5.52 -9.29 -5.43
N LEU A 75 5.67 -8.20 -6.19
CA LEU A 75 6.95 -7.85 -6.82
C LEU A 75 8.04 -7.61 -5.76
N LEU A 76 7.75 -6.84 -4.71
CA LEU A 76 8.67 -6.62 -3.59
C LEU A 76 9.04 -7.94 -2.89
N TRP A 77 8.10 -8.89 -2.77
CA TRP A 77 8.40 -10.23 -2.27
C TRP A 77 9.39 -10.98 -3.18
N GLN A 78 9.22 -10.93 -4.49
CA GLN A 78 10.17 -11.55 -5.44
C GLN A 78 11.55 -10.87 -5.35
N VAL A 79 11.62 -9.54 -5.30
CA VAL A 79 12.88 -8.81 -5.10
C VAL A 79 13.54 -9.21 -3.78
N THR A 80 12.77 -9.28 -2.69
CA THR A 80 13.26 -9.71 -1.37
C THR A 80 13.82 -11.14 -1.39
N THR A 81 13.10 -12.07 -2.01
CA THR A 81 13.44 -13.51 -1.96
C THR A 81 14.47 -13.94 -2.98
N ARG A 82 14.56 -13.26 -4.13
CA ARG A 82 15.46 -13.64 -5.23
C ARG A 82 16.66 -12.71 -5.36
N VAL A 83 16.45 -11.39 -5.23
CA VAL A 83 17.50 -10.39 -5.46
C VAL A 83 18.18 -10.03 -4.14
N TYR A 84 17.46 -9.55 -3.13
CA TYR A 84 18.06 -9.18 -1.84
C TYR A 84 18.73 -10.37 -1.14
N ALA A 85 18.15 -11.57 -1.27
CA ALA A 85 18.72 -12.78 -0.68
C ALA A 85 20.10 -13.16 -1.26
N THR A 86 20.36 -12.82 -2.52
CA THR A 86 21.60 -13.18 -3.24
C THR A 86 22.56 -12.00 -3.36
N THR A 87 22.03 -10.81 -3.67
CA THR A 87 22.74 -9.56 -3.89
C THR A 87 22.08 -8.43 -3.09
N PRO A 88 22.39 -8.30 -1.78
CA PRO A 88 21.68 -7.39 -0.87
C PRO A 88 21.70 -5.93 -1.28
N ASP A 89 22.82 -5.43 -1.81
CA ASP A 89 22.95 -4.01 -2.18
C ASP A 89 22.03 -3.62 -3.33
N VAL A 90 21.93 -4.49 -4.35
CA VAL A 90 21.02 -4.30 -5.48
C VAL A 90 19.56 -4.40 -5.01
N GLY A 91 19.23 -5.46 -4.25
CA GLY A 91 17.87 -5.63 -3.73
C GLY A 91 17.44 -4.47 -2.83
N ARG A 92 18.35 -3.96 -1.99
CA ARG A 92 18.11 -2.79 -1.12
C ARG A 92 17.85 -1.54 -1.95
N SER A 93 18.68 -1.27 -2.95
CA SER A 93 18.52 -0.11 -3.83
C SER A 93 17.18 -0.13 -4.56
N MET A 94 16.79 -1.30 -5.11
CA MET A 94 15.49 -1.47 -5.77
C MET A 94 14.31 -1.20 -4.83
N ILE A 95 14.33 -1.79 -3.63
CA ILE A 95 13.26 -1.62 -2.63
C ILE A 95 13.17 -0.15 -2.18
N LEU A 96 14.29 0.44 -1.76
CA LEU A 96 14.29 1.82 -1.23
C LEU A 96 13.91 2.84 -2.30
N THR A 97 14.39 2.69 -3.53
CA THR A 97 14.02 3.60 -4.63
C THR A 97 12.53 3.49 -4.94
N SER A 98 11.99 2.26 -5.02
CA SER A 98 10.56 2.05 -5.28
C SER A 98 9.67 2.62 -4.17
N VAL A 99 10.01 2.38 -2.90
CA VAL A 99 9.25 2.90 -1.75
C VAL A 99 9.38 4.42 -1.67
N GLY A 100 10.58 4.96 -1.92
CA GLY A 100 10.83 6.41 -1.88
C GLY A 100 10.03 7.17 -2.94
N ILE A 101 10.00 6.68 -4.18
CA ILE A 101 9.20 7.30 -5.24
C ILE A 101 7.70 7.17 -4.97
N TRP A 102 7.24 6.01 -4.51
CA TRP A 102 5.84 5.85 -4.11
C TRP A 102 5.47 6.87 -3.03
N PHE A 103 6.25 6.97 -1.95
CA PHE A 103 5.97 7.90 -0.85
C PHE A 103 5.89 9.36 -1.32
N VAL A 104 6.83 9.81 -2.15
CA VAL A 104 6.85 11.18 -2.66
C VAL A 104 5.63 11.48 -3.53
N VAL A 105 5.32 10.59 -4.49
CA VAL A 105 4.19 10.79 -5.42
C VAL A 105 2.85 10.69 -4.70
N ASP A 106 2.69 9.71 -3.82
CA ASP A 106 1.47 9.47 -3.04
C ASP A 106 1.19 10.64 -2.07
N SER A 107 2.22 11.12 -1.36
CA SER A 107 2.09 12.26 -0.45
C SER A 107 1.75 13.55 -1.21
N ALA A 108 2.42 13.81 -2.33
CA ALA A 108 2.13 14.99 -3.16
C ALA A 108 0.70 14.96 -3.72
N GLY A 109 0.23 13.78 -4.17
CA GLY A 109 -1.15 13.58 -4.61
C GLY A 109 -2.15 13.79 -3.48
N SER A 110 -1.85 13.29 -2.28
CA SER A 110 -2.73 13.41 -1.10
C SER A 110 -2.87 14.87 -0.64
N ILE A 111 -1.76 15.61 -0.58
CA ILE A 111 -1.77 17.06 -0.31
C ILE A 111 -2.60 17.81 -1.36
N ALA A 112 -2.40 17.50 -2.65
CA ALA A 112 -3.17 18.14 -3.73
C ALA A 112 -4.67 17.81 -3.66
N ALA A 113 -5.04 16.67 -3.10
CA ALA A 113 -6.43 16.25 -2.86
C ALA A 113 -7.02 16.85 -1.57
N GLY A 114 -6.24 17.57 -0.75
CA GLY A 114 -6.69 18.12 0.53
C GLY A 114 -6.63 17.14 1.71
N ALA A 115 -5.90 16.04 1.57
CA ALA A 115 -5.63 15.04 2.61
C ALA A 115 -4.12 15.07 2.97
N PRO A 116 -3.64 16.08 3.72
CA PRO A 116 -2.22 16.27 4.03
C PRO A 116 -1.65 15.29 5.06
#